data_AF-A0A3B0XJS6-F1
#
_entry.id   AF-A0A3B0XJS6-F1
#
_cell.length_a   1.000
_cell.length_b   1.000
_cell.length_c   1.000
_cell.angle_alpha   90.00
_cell.angle_beta   90.00
_cell.angle_gamma   90.00
#
_symmetry.space_group_name_H-M   'P 1'
#
loop_
_entity.id
_entity.type
_entity.pdbx_description
1 polymer ?
#
loop_
_entity_poly.entity_id
_entity_poly.type
_entity_poly.pdbx_seq_one_letter_code
_entity_poly.pdbx_strand_id
1 'polypeptide(L)'
;QQIYHFDLYRLGTPDELEYAGGRDYFDNESICLIEWPEKAEGYLPEADLICRLGYQKRLGAQGRYCEISARTDKGRHIVAALI
;
A
#
# COMPACT_ATOMS: atom_id res chain seq x y z
N GLN A 1 14.48 -10.07 2.68
CA GLN A 1 13.10 -9.86 2.20
C GLN A 1 13.19 -9.13 0.88
N GLN A 2 12.45 -9.61 -0.12
CA GLN A 2 12.29 -8.87 -1.36
C GLN A 2 11.32 -7.73 -1.15
N ILE A 3 11.52 -6.62 -1.88
CA ILE A 3 10.64 -5.45 -1.82
C ILE A 3 10.16 -5.16 -3.24
N TYR A 4 8.84 -5.14 -3.40
CA TYR A 4 8.20 -4.81 -4.66
C TYR A 4 7.44 -3.49 -4.51
N HIS A 5 7.58 -2.62 -5.50
CA HIS A 5 6.84 -1.36 -5.59
C HIS A 5 5.96 -1.40 -6.82
N PHE A 6 4.67 -1.16 -6.60
CA PHE A 6 3.65 -1.11 -7.63
C PHE A 6 3.06 0.29 -7.66
N ASP A 7 3.15 0.95 -8.82
CA ASP A 7 2.37 2.15 -9.11
C ASP A 7 1.28 1.78 -10.12
N LEU A 8 0.05 1.71 -9.63
CA LEU A 8 -1.10 1.26 -10.42
C LEU A 8 -1.83 2.41 -11.11
N TYR A 9 -1.30 3.65 -11.07
CA TYR A 9 -1.95 4.83 -11.67
C TYR A 9 -2.35 4.61 -13.15
N ARG A 10 -1.51 3.89 -13.89
CA ARG A 10 -1.68 3.63 -15.34
C ARG A 10 -2.41 2.33 -15.67
N LEU A 11 -2.80 1.56 -14.66
CA LEU A 11 -3.54 0.33 -14.87
C LEU A 11 -4.88 0.66 -15.55
N GLY A 12 -5.12 0.07 -16.71
CA GLY A 12 -6.30 0.32 -17.52
C GLY A 12 -7.52 -0.35 -16.90
N THR A 13 -7.40 -1.64 -16.60
CA THR A 13 -8.42 -2.42 -15.91
C THR A 13 -7.80 -3.28 -14.79
N PRO A 14 -8.54 -3.56 -13.69
CA PRO A 14 -8.00 -4.30 -12.54
C PRO A 14 -7.38 -5.67 -12.89
N ASP A 15 -7.91 -6.36 -13.90
CA ASP A 15 -7.46 -7.68 -14.37
C ASP A 15 -6.08 -7.66 -15.07
N GLU A 16 -5.63 -6.52 -15.57
CA GLU A 16 -4.28 -6.38 -16.15
C GLU A 16 -3.18 -6.75 -15.14
N LEU A 17 -3.41 -6.53 -13.84
CA LEU A 17 -2.48 -6.90 -12.79
C LEU A 17 -2.27 -8.42 -12.73
N GLU A 18 -3.33 -9.19 -12.95
CA GLU A 18 -3.28 -10.65 -12.99
C GLU A 18 -2.45 -11.13 -14.18
N TYR A 19 -2.71 -10.59 -15.37
CA TYR A 19 -1.98 -10.95 -16.60
C TYR A 19 -0.50 -10.57 -16.55
N ALA A 20 -0.15 -9.53 -15.80
CA ALA A 20 1.24 -9.13 -15.56
C ALA A 20 1.99 -10.04 -14.58
N GLY A 21 1.33 -11.08 -14.04
CA GLY A 21 1.91 -11.98 -13.04
C GLY A 21 1.91 -11.39 -11.63
N GLY A 22 1.01 -10.45 -11.32
CA GLY A 22 0.96 -9.76 -10.02
C GLY A 22 0.90 -10.71 -8.81
N ARG A 23 0.23 -11.86 -8.95
CA ARG A 23 0.09 -12.86 -7.87
C ARG A 23 1.40 -13.45 -7.40
N ASP A 24 2.39 -13.58 -8.28
CA ASP A 24 3.67 -14.21 -7.93
C ASP A 24 4.51 -13.32 -7.00
N TYR A 25 4.17 -12.03 -6.90
CA TYR A 25 4.83 -11.07 -6.03
C TYR A 25 4.15 -10.94 -4.66
N PHE A 26 2.89 -11.34 -4.51
CA PHE A 26 2.13 -11.21 -3.27
C PHE A 26 2.28 -12.46 -2.39
N ASP A 27 3.51 -12.88 -2.15
CA ASP A 27 3.82 -13.94 -1.20
C ASP A 27 3.93 -13.42 0.25
N ASN A 28 4.02 -14.33 1.21
CA ASN A 28 4.20 -13.97 2.63
C ASN A 28 5.66 -13.63 2.99
N GLU A 29 6.58 -13.65 2.02
CA GLU A 29 8.03 -13.50 2.22
C GLU A 29 8.58 -12.15 1.70
N SER A 30 7.76 -11.41 0.98
CA SER A 30 8.07 -10.11 0.40
C SER A 30 7.30 -8.97 1.06
N ILE A 31 7.78 -7.74 0.81
CA ILE A 31 7.10 -6.50 1.18
C ILE A 31 6.61 -5.85 -0.11
N CYS A 32 5.30 -5.65 -0.22
CA CYS A 32 4.70 -4.99 -1.37
C CYS A 32 4.21 -3.58 -0.98
N LEU A 33 4.74 -2.57 -1.66
CA LEU A 33 4.32 -1.17 -1.56
C LEU A 33 3.44 -0.85 -2.77
N ILE A 34 2.17 -0.53 -2.55
CA ILE A 34 1.20 -0.36 -3.63
C ILE A 34 0.64 1.07 -3.59
N GLU A 35 0.90 1.83 -4.64
CA GLU A 35 0.28 3.12 -4.91
C GLU A 35 -0.95 2.95 -5.80
N TRP A 36 -2.00 3.73 -5.51
CA TRP A 36 -3.31 3.65 -6.16
C TRP A 36 -3.96 2.25 -6.11
N PRO A 37 -4.04 1.59 -4.93
CA PRO A 37 -4.57 0.23 -4.79
C PRO A 37 -6.00 0.06 -5.31
N GLU A 38 -6.80 1.12 -5.33
CA GLU A 38 -8.15 1.14 -5.89
C GLU A 38 -8.20 0.78 -7.38
N LYS A 39 -7.09 0.93 -8.11
CA LYS A 39 -7.01 0.57 -9.53
C LYS A 39 -7.03 -0.94 -9.78
N ALA A 40 -6.72 -1.74 -8.75
CA ALA A 40 -6.73 -3.20 -8.81
C ALA A 40 -7.71 -3.81 -7.79
N GLU A 41 -8.85 -3.14 -7.54
CA GLU A 41 -9.88 -3.63 -6.62
C GLU A 41 -10.31 -5.06 -6.98
N GLY A 42 -10.32 -5.96 -6.00
CA GLY A 42 -10.61 -7.38 -6.17
C GLY A 42 -9.43 -8.26 -6.62
N TYR A 43 -8.29 -7.68 -6.99
CA TYR A 43 -7.08 -8.40 -7.43
C TYR A 43 -5.90 -8.28 -6.45
N LEU A 44 -6.03 -7.43 -5.43
CA LEU A 44 -5.04 -7.29 -4.36
C LEU A 44 -5.43 -8.16 -3.14
N PRO A 45 -4.44 -8.73 -2.43
CA PRO A 45 -4.68 -9.29 -1.11
C PRO A 45 -5.09 -8.20 -0.12
N GLU A 46 -5.60 -8.61 1.05
CA GLU A 46 -5.82 -7.66 2.15
C GLU A 46 -4.48 -7.03 2.58
N ALA A 47 -4.43 -5.70 2.60
CA ALA A 47 -3.22 -4.98 2.98
C ALA A 47 -2.96 -5.09 4.48
N ASP A 48 -1.75 -5.46 4.90
CA ASP A 48 -1.35 -5.43 6.32
C ASP A 48 -1.49 -4.03 6.91
N LEU A 49 -1.05 -3.01 6.16
CA LEU A 49 -1.05 -1.60 6.52
C LEU A 49 -1.69 -0.76 5.40
N ILE A 50 -2.50 0.22 5.77
CA ILE A 50 -2.98 1.27 4.89
C ILE A 50 -2.34 2.58 5.32
N CYS A 51 -1.59 3.20 4.42
CA CYS A 51 -0.94 4.49 4.63
C CYS A 51 -1.67 5.56 3.81
N ARG A 52 -2.28 6.54 4.47
CA ARG A 52 -2.89 7.70 3.80
C ARG A 52 -2.00 8.92 3.98
N LEU A 53 -1.56 9.47 2.86
CA LEU A 53 -0.75 10.69 2.83
C LEU A 53 -1.64 11.89 2.55
N GLY A 54 -1.49 12.94 3.35
CA GLY A 54 -2.24 14.19 3.19
C GLY A 54 -1.37 15.42 3.29
N TYR A 55 -1.87 16.53 2.74
CA TYR A 55 -1.22 17.84 2.85
C TYR A 55 -1.58 18.48 4.19
N GLN A 56 -0.57 18.96 4.92
CA GLN A 56 -0.79 19.79 6.10
C GLN A 56 -0.49 21.25 5.76
N LYS A 57 -1.50 22.11 5.88
CA LYS A 57 -1.32 23.56 5.78
C LYS A 57 -1.26 24.15 7.19
N ARG A 58 -0.17 24.83 7.51
CA ARG A 58 -0.04 25.66 8.71
C ARG A 58 0.33 27.08 8.25
N LEU A 59 0.02 28.10 9.05
CA LEU A 59 0.35 29.50 8.71
C LEU A 59 1.84 29.61 8.31
N GLY A 60 2.09 29.93 7.05
CA GLY A 60 3.45 30.09 6.50
C GLY A 60 4.25 28.81 6.24
N ALA A 61 3.70 27.61 6.47
CA ALA A 61 4.42 26.34 6.28
C ALA A 61 3.58 25.29 5.54
N GLN A 62 4.23 24.57 4.63
CA GLN A 62 3.68 23.40 3.95
C GLN A 62 4.30 22.12 4.51
N GLY A 63 3.48 21.17 4.92
CA GLY A 63 3.91 19.86 5.42
C GLY A 63 3.10 18.72 4.81
N ARG A 64 3.39 17.50 5.25
CA ARG A 64 2.59 16.30 5.00
C ARG A 64 2.32 15.60 6.31
N TYR A 65 1.20 14.89 6.36
CA TYR A 65 0.93 13.91 7.39
C TYR A 65 0.75 12.55 6.75
N CYS A 66 1.05 11.50 7.52
CA CYS A 66 0.76 10.12 7.16
C CYS A 66 -0.10 9.51 8.26
N GLU A 67 -1.28 9.03 7.90
CA GLU A 67 -2.11 8.20 8.76
C GLU A 67 -1.85 6.74 8.42
N ILE A 68 -1.37 5.96 9.39
CA ILE A 68 -1.10 4.53 9.23
C ILE A 68 -2.18 3.75 9.99
N SER A 69 -2.87 2.85 9.29
CA SER A 69 -3.89 1.97 9.85
C SER A 69 -3.53 0.50 9.60
N ALA A 70 -3.47 -0.31 10.64
CA ALA A 70 -3.33 -1.75 10.51
C ALA A 70 -4.66 -2.42 10.18
N ARG A 71 -4.65 -3.42 9.28
CA ARG A 71 -5.84 -4.24 8.96
C ARG A 71 -5.69 -5.68 9.41
N THR A 72 -4.45 -6.16 9.50
CA THR A 72 -4.14 -7.53 9.94
C THR A 72 -3.45 -7.54 11.30
N ASP A 73 -3.36 -8.71 11.91
CA ASP A 73 -2.61 -8.92 13.16
C ASP A 73 -1.13 -8.58 12.98
N LYS A 74 -0.54 -8.99 11.86
CA LYS A 74 0.82 -8.62 11.47
C LYS A 74 0.99 -7.10 11.39
N GLY A 75 0.06 -6.41 10.73
CA GLY A 75 0.03 -4.96 10.67
C GLY A 75 -0.03 -4.30 12.05
N ARG A 76 -0.83 -4.84 12.99
CA ARG A 76 -0.92 -4.30 14.36
C ARG A 76 0.41 -4.43 15.11
N HIS A 77 1.11 -5.55 14.96
CA HIS A 77 2.45 -5.72 15.55
C HIS A 77 3.45 -4.73 14.96
N ILE A 78 3.39 -4.47 13.65
CA ILE A 78 4.26 -3.48 13.00
C ILE A 78 3.99 -2.07 13.53
N VAL A 79 2.72 -1.65 13.58
CA VAL A 79 2.37 -0.30 14.09
C VAL A 79 2.79 -0.14 15.56
N ALA A 80 2.61 -1.17 16.39
CA ALA A 80 3.04 -1.14 17.79
C ALA A 80 4.55 -0.98 17.95
N ALA A 81 5.35 -1.48 17.00
CA ALA A 81 6.80 -1.34 17.01
C ALA A 81 7.31 0.04 16.52
N LEU A 82 6.44 0.90 15.99
CA LEU A 82 6.78 2.25 15.53
C LEU A 82 6.61 3.32 16.63
N ILE A 83 6.04 2.95 17.78
CA ILE A 83 5.79 3.81 18.94
C ILE A 83 6.77 3.44 20.05
#